data_AF-A0A7V7X639-F1
#
_entry.id   AF-A0A7V7X639-F1
#
_cell.length_a   1.000
_cell.length_b   1.000
_cell.length_c   1.000
_cell.angle_alpha   90.00
_cell.angle_beta   90.00
_cell.angle_gamma   90.00
#
_symmetry.space_group_name_H-M   'P 1'
#
loop_
_entity.id
_entity.type
_entity.pdbx_description
1 polymer ?
#
loop_
_entity_poly.entity_id
_entity_poly.type
_entity_poly.pdbx_seq_one_letter_code
_entity_poly.pdbx_strand_id
1 'polypeptide(L)' 'MGKLTEFFENIKTEMKKVSWPTKDELMGSTGVVMVVWILLSIYIFTTDNILQYIVKQFLL' A
#
# COMPACT_ATOMS: atom_id res chain seq x y z
N MET A 1 34.88 -17.24 -15.20
CA MET A 1 33.46 -17.00 -14.90
C MET A 1 33.39 -16.04 -13.72
N GLY A 2 32.69 -14.92 -13.88
CA GLY A 2 32.95 -13.67 -13.15
C GLY A 2 32.45 -13.65 -11.71
N LYS A 3 33.22 -12.99 -10.83
CA LYS A 3 32.91 -12.71 -9.42
C LYS A 3 31.47 -12.20 -9.21
N LEU A 4 30.93 -11.43 -10.16
CA LEU A 4 29.55 -10.94 -10.14
C LEU A 4 28.51 -12.06 -10.03
N THR A 5 28.67 -13.16 -10.77
CA THR A 5 27.71 -14.29 -10.73
C THR A 5 27.69 -14.93 -9.34
N GLU A 6 28.86 -15.10 -8.72
CA GLU A 6 29.03 -15.61 -7.36
C GLU A 6 28.41 -14.68 -6.30
N PHE A 7 28.54 -13.35 -6.48
CA PHE A 7 27.88 -12.36 -5.62
C PHE A 7 26.35 -12.45 -5.67
N PHE A 8 25.75 -12.57 -6.87
CA PHE A 8 24.29 -12.75 -7.00
C PHE A 8 23.80 -14.08 -6.42
N GLU A 9 24.61 -15.14 -6.52
CA GLU A 9 24.29 -16.45 -5.95
C GLU A 9 24.32 -16.42 -4.42
N ASN A 10 25.30 -15.72 -3.83
CA ASN A 10 25.36 -15.48 -2.39
C ASN A 10 24.17 -14.63 -1.90
N ILE A 11 23.80 -13.56 -2.62
CA ILE A 11 22.62 -12.73 -2.29
C ILE A 11 21.35 -13.58 -2.33
N LYS A 12 21.16 -14.41 -3.36
CA LYS A 12 20.01 -15.30 -3.46
C LYS A 12 19.96 -16.30 -2.30
N THR A 13 21.11 -16.72 -1.79
CA THR A 13 21.22 -17.64 -0.65
C THR A 13 20.84 -16.95 0.67
N GLU A 14 21.30 -15.71 0.89
CA GLU A 14 20.89 -14.91 2.05
C GLU A 14 19.40 -14.52 2.01
N MET A 15 18.87 -14.21 0.83
CA MET A 15 17.45 -13.89 0.63
C MET A 15 16.51 -15.06 0.98
N LYS A 16 16.99 -16.30 0.97
CA LYS A 16 16.24 -17.48 1.42
C LYS A 16 16.20 -17.62 2.95
N LYS A 17 17.14 -16.99 3.67
CA LYS A 17 17.14 -16.97 5.15
C LYS A 17 16.19 -15.91 5.71
N VAL A 18 15.75 -14.98 4.86
CA VAL A 18 14.74 -13.98 5.20
C VAL A 18 13.38 -14.67 5.31
N SER A 19 12.71 -14.49 6.45
CA SER A 19 11.34 -14.96 6.68
C SER A 19 10.35 -14.09 5.90
N TRP A 20 10.15 -14.42 4.63
CA TRP A 20 9.11 -13.78 3.83
C TRP A 20 7.73 -14.22 4.33
N PRO A 21 6.77 -13.29 4.42
CA PRO A 21 5.40 -13.63 4.79
C PRO A 21 4.83 -14.62 3.77
N THR A 22 3.99 -15.52 4.25
CA THR A 22 3.27 -16.44 3.37
C THR A 22 2.26 -15.68 2.51
N LYS A 23 1.84 -16.28 1.38
CA LYS A 23 0.88 -15.65 0.46
C LYS A 23 -0.41 -15.24 1.18
N ASP A 24 -0.85 -16.05 2.15
CA ASP A 24 -2.06 -15.81 2.92
C ASP A 24 -1.92 -14.63 3.88
N GLU A 25 -0.78 -14.47 4.54
CA GLU A 25 -0.48 -13.31 5.39
C GLU A 25 -0.38 -12.00 4.58
N LEU A 26 0.19 -12.09 3.38
CA LEU A 26 0.28 -10.95 2.47
C LEU A 26 -1.11 -10.52 1.97
N MET A 27 -1.97 -11.48 1.64
CA MET A 27 -3.36 -11.24 1.25
C MET A 27 -4.20 -10.68 2.41
N GLY A 28 -4.01 -11.20 3.63
CA GLY A 28 -4.67 -10.66 4.83
C GLY A 28 -4.27 -9.20 5.09
N SER A 29 -2.98 -8.89 5.01
CA SER A 29 -2.46 -7.54 5.22
C SER A 29 -2.96 -6.54 4.17
N THR A 30 -3.01 -6.94 2.90
CA THR A 30 -3.54 -6.10 1.81
C THR A 30 -5.06 -5.94 1.88
N GLY A 31 -5.79 -6.95 2.38
CA GLY A 31 -7.23 -6.89 2.62
C GLY A 31 -7.61 -5.79 3.60
N VAL A 32 -6.90 -5.69 4.72
CA VAL A 32 -7.13 -4.63 5.73
C VAL A 32 -6.88 -3.25 5.13
N VAL A 33 -5.79 -3.10 4.37
CA VAL A 33 -5.46 -1.82 3.71
C VAL A 33 -6.56 -1.40 2.73
N MET A 34 -7.11 -2.33 1.93
CA MET A 34 -8.21 -2.02 1.01
C MET A 34 -9.45 -1.49 1.74
N VAL A 35 -9.84 -2.10 2.86
CA VAL A 35 -10.99 -1.64 3.65
C VAL A 35 -10.77 -0.23 4.18
N VAL A 36 -9.60 0.03 4.78
CA VAL A 36 -9.25 1.35 5.30
C VAL A 36 -9.22 2.40 4.19
N TRP A 37 -8.67 2.05 3.03
CA TRP A 37 -8.63 2.94 1.87
C TRP A 37 -10.01 3.33 1.36
N ILE A 38 -10.96 2.38 1.29
CA ILE A 38 -12.34 2.65 0.89
C ILE A 38 -13.02 3.59 1.89
N LEU A 39 -12.86 3.34 3.19
CA LEU A 39 -13.44 4.20 4.23
C LEU A 39 -12.90 5.63 4.17
N LEU A 40 -11.59 5.78 4.00
CA LEU A 40 -10.95 7.09 3.84
C LEU A 40 -11.41 7.81 2.58
N SER A 41 -11.54 7.08 1.46
CA SER A 41 -12.05 7.63 0.20
C SER A 41 -13.46 8.21 0.38
N ILE A 42 -14.36 7.48 1.03
CA ILE A 42 -15.73 7.95 1.31
C ILE A 42 -15.68 9.19 2.22
N TYR A 43 -14.88 9.16 3.28
CA TYR A 43 -14.76 10.28 4.21
C TYR A 43 -14.28 11.57 3.53
N ILE A 44 -13.22 11.48 2.74
CA ILE A 44 -12.68 12.62 1.99
C ILE A 44 -13.71 13.11 0.98
N PHE A 45 -14.32 12.20 0.22
CA PHE A 45 -15.36 12.55 -0.75
C PHE A 45 -16.52 13.31 -0.09
N THR A 46 -17.05 12.82 1.03
CA THR A 46 -18.11 13.51 1.77
C THR A 46 -17.66 14.89 2.25
N THR A 47 -16.46 14.98 2.83
CA THR A 47 -15.90 16.23 3.35
C THR A 47 -15.72 17.27 2.23
N ASP A 48 -15.16 16.86 1.10
CA ASP A 48 -14.95 17.74 -0.05
C ASP A 48 -16.28 18.25 -0.63
N ASN A 49 -17.29 17.39 -0.73
CA ASN A 49 -18.62 17.80 -1.20
C ASN A 49 -19.28 18.82 -0.26
N ILE A 50 -19.19 18.60 1.07
CA ILE A 50 -19.72 19.54 2.07
C ILE A 50 -18.99 20.87 1.98
N LEU A 51 -17.66 20.84 1.93
CA LEU A 51 -16.83 22.05 1.84
C LEU A 51 -17.16 22.83 0.55
N GLN A 52 -17.25 22.13 -0.59
CA GLN A 52 -17.62 22.75 -1.86
C GLN A 52 -19.02 23.38 -1.82
N TYR A 53 -19.99 22.74 -1.16
CA TYR A 53 -21.32 23.29 -1.00
C TYR A 53 -21.30 24.58 -0.18
N ILE A 54 -20.62 24.58 0.98
CA ILE A 54 -20.50 25.74 1.87
C ILE A 54 -19.79 26.90 1.14
N VAL A 55 -18.66 26.62 0.48
CA VAL A 55 -17.90 27.63 -0.25
C VAL A 55 -18.74 28.22 -1.38
N LYS A 56 -19.46 27.40 -2.16
CA LYS A 56 -20.35 27.88 -3.22
C LYS A 56 -21.48 28.77 -2.69
N GLN A 57 -22.02 28.47 -1.52
CA GLN A 57 -23.06 29.31 -0.89
C GLN A 57 -22.53 30.62 -0.31
N PHE A 58 -21.23 30.69 0.02
CA PHE A 58 -20.61 31.91 0.56
C PHE A 58 -20.04 32.82 -0.53
N LEU A 59 -19.65 32.26 -1.69
CA LEU A 59 -19.10 33.00 -2.84
C LEU A 59 -20.18 33.55 -3.80
N LEU A 60 -21.42 33.06 -3.70
CA LEU A 60 -22.62 33.59 -4.37
C LEU A 60 -23.40 34.48 -3.41
#